data_AF-A0A0A9X9J1-F1
#
_entry.id   AF-A0A0A9X9J1-F1
#
_cell.length_a   1.000
_cell.length_b   1.000
_cell.length_c   1.000
_cell.angle_alpha   90.00
_cell.angle_beta   90.00
_cell.angle_gamma   90.00
#
_symmetry.space_group_name_H-M   'P 1'
#
loop_
_entity.id
_entity.type
_entity.pdbx_description
1 polymer ?
#
loop_
_entity_poly.entity_id
_entity_poly.type
_entity_poly.pdbx_seq_one_letter_code
_entity_poly.pdbx_strand_id
1 'polypeptide(L)'
;SVNFCWIKSHSGIRGNDLVDSEAKRAALLPEPPPSRLYPFTDLRTSANRALLRQWRKEFLAYPSGCQYKGLFPYPSKRTWFDGITGTNPKAFFKTITRLRTGHCKTNLYLHKINPANSSLCRNCSLTEESPEHIILECPIHHAARLLLLEPCENRAARPFNPNSLLAE
;
A
#
# COMPACT_ATOMS: atom_id res chain seq x y z
N SER A 1 -20.63 -42.04 -2.85
CA SER A 1 -20.17 -41.07 -1.82
C SER A 1 -18.76 -41.45 -1.40
N VAL A 2 -17.91 -40.47 -1.06
CA VAL A 2 -16.56 -40.71 -0.52
C VAL A 2 -16.53 -40.15 0.90
N ASN A 3 -16.08 -40.94 1.85
CA ASN A 3 -15.99 -40.55 3.26
C ASN A 3 -14.51 -40.38 3.64
N PHE A 4 -14.18 -39.25 4.25
CA PHE A 4 -12.84 -38.97 4.75
C PHE A 4 -12.78 -39.27 6.24
N CYS A 5 -11.71 -39.91 6.70
CA CYS A 5 -11.43 -40.14 8.10
C CYS A 5 -9.97 -39.82 8.43
N TRP A 6 -9.75 -39.28 9.63
CA TRP A 6 -8.41 -39.06 10.15
C TRP A 6 -7.97 -40.27 10.96
N ILE A 7 -6.74 -40.72 10.72
CA ILE A 7 -6.12 -41.82 11.47
C ILE A 7 -4.84 -41.32 12.12
N LYS A 8 -4.47 -41.94 13.25
CA LYS A 8 -3.21 -41.62 13.93
C LYS A 8 -2.02 -42.13 13.13
N SER A 9 -1.00 -41.29 12.99
CA SER A 9 0.28 -41.70 12.40
C SER A 9 1.02 -42.68 13.30
N HIS A 10 1.86 -43.53 12.70
CA HIS A 10 2.77 -44.46 13.39
C HIS A 10 2.09 -45.36 14.43
N SER A 11 0.82 -45.68 14.20
CA SER A 11 0.00 -46.47 15.13
C SER A 11 -0.07 -47.95 14.75
N GLY A 12 0.82 -48.43 13.87
CA GLY A 12 0.84 -49.82 13.39
C GLY A 12 -0.27 -50.16 12.40
N ILE A 13 -0.92 -49.15 11.80
CA ILE A 13 -1.96 -49.36 10.80
C ILE A 13 -1.26 -49.73 9.49
N ARG A 14 -1.21 -51.02 9.18
CA ARG A 14 -0.45 -51.59 8.05
C ARG A 14 -0.61 -50.81 6.74
N GLY A 15 -1.85 -50.43 6.39
CA GLY A 15 -2.12 -49.66 5.16
C GLY A 15 -1.51 -48.26 5.17
N ASN A 16 -1.61 -47.55 6.30
CA ASN A 16 -1.01 -46.23 6.47
C ASN A 16 0.52 -46.31 6.45
N ASP A 17 1.09 -47.27 7.18
CA ASP A 17 2.54 -47.41 7.32
C ASP A 17 3.19 -47.83 5.99
N LEU A 18 2.52 -48.67 5.20
CA LEU A 18 2.98 -49.05 3.86
C LEU A 18 2.97 -47.82 2.92
N VAL A 19 1.89 -47.05 2.89
CA VAL A 19 1.81 -45.84 2.07
C VAL A 19 2.84 -44.80 2.52
N ASP A 20 3.05 -44.61 3.83
CA ASP A 20 4.08 -43.71 4.37
C ASP A 20 5.50 -44.16 3.96
N SER A 21 5.79 -45.47 4.02
CA SER A 21 7.09 -46.00 3.58
C SER A 21 7.34 -45.80 2.09
N GLU A 22 6.32 -46.00 1.25
CA GLU A 22 6.44 -45.80 -0.20
C GLU A 22 6.55 -44.32 -0.55
N ALA A 23 5.81 -43.44 0.16
CA ALA A 23 5.94 -42.00 0.00
C ALA A 23 7.35 -41.51 0.36
N LYS A 24 7.94 -42.03 1.45
CA LYS A 24 9.33 -41.74 1.84
C LYS A 24 10.32 -42.25 0.80
N ARG A 25 10.11 -43.45 0.25
CA ARG A 25 10.95 -44.01 -0.82
C ARG A 25 10.85 -43.17 -2.10
N ALA A 26 9.65 -42.72 -2.46
CA ALA A 26 9.42 -41.86 -3.61
C ALA A 26 10.08 -40.49 -3.44
N ALA A 27 10.11 -39.93 -2.24
CA ALA A 27 10.78 -38.65 -1.95
C ALA A 27 12.31 -38.70 -2.15
N LEU A 28 12.91 -39.90 -2.17
CA LEU A 28 14.34 -40.11 -2.46
C LEU A 28 14.63 -40.26 -3.96
N LEU A 29 13.59 -40.44 -4.79
CA LEU A 29 13.77 -40.54 -6.23
C LEU A 29 14.05 -39.15 -6.82
N PRO A 30 14.79 -39.06 -7.93
CA PRO A 30 14.95 -37.80 -8.66
C PRO A 30 13.58 -37.23 -9.01
N GLU A 31 13.41 -35.91 -8.92
CA GLU A 31 12.18 -35.29 -9.38
C GLU A 31 11.93 -35.68 -10.85
N PRO A 32 10.71 -36.14 -11.19
CA PRO A 32 10.38 -36.43 -12.57
C PRO A 32 10.56 -35.16 -13.41
N PRO A 33 10.94 -35.29 -14.70
CA PRO A 33 11.09 -34.13 -15.57
C PRO A 33 9.81 -33.31 -15.58
N PRO A 34 9.89 -31.96 -15.68
CA PRO A 34 8.73 -31.10 -15.67
C PRO A 34 7.72 -31.55 -16.73
N SER A 35 6.56 -32.04 -16.28
CA SER A 35 5.51 -32.52 -17.16
C SER A 35 4.59 -31.34 -17.55
N ARG A 36 4.00 -31.37 -18.75
CA ARG A 36 3.02 -30.35 -19.17
C ARG A 36 1.74 -30.33 -18.33
N LEU A 37 1.60 -31.23 -17.36
CA LEU A 37 0.43 -31.34 -16.48
C LEU A 37 0.47 -30.38 -15.29
N TYR A 38 1.57 -29.67 -15.05
CA TYR A 38 1.59 -28.63 -14.02
C TYR A 38 0.67 -27.48 -14.43
N PRO A 39 -0.41 -27.20 -13.67
CA PRO A 39 -1.25 -26.06 -13.95
C PRO A 39 -0.42 -24.76 -13.89
N PHE A 40 -0.63 -23.86 -14.85
CA PHE A 40 0.02 -22.55 -14.85
C PHE A 40 -0.23 -21.76 -13.54
N THR A 41 -1.28 -22.11 -12.81
CA THR A 41 -1.62 -21.55 -11.49
C THR A 41 -0.54 -21.79 -10.44
N ASP A 42 0.20 -22.89 -10.55
CA ASP A 42 1.28 -23.24 -9.62
C ASP A 42 2.44 -22.25 -9.79
N LEU A 43 2.74 -21.86 -11.03
CA LEU A 43 3.74 -20.84 -11.35
C LEU A 43 3.27 -19.43 -11.02
N ARG A 44 1.96 -19.16 -11.06
CA ARG A 44 1.39 -17.81 -10.83
C ARG A 44 1.79 -17.23 -9.48
N THR A 45 1.83 -18.06 -8.42
CA THR A 45 2.23 -17.60 -7.09
C THR A 45 3.71 -17.23 -7.05
N SER A 46 4.57 -18.06 -7.64
CA SER A 46 6.02 -17.81 -7.74
C SER A 46 6.32 -16.57 -8.58
N ALA A 47 5.70 -16.47 -9.76
CA ALA A 47 5.85 -15.33 -10.67
C ALA A 47 5.41 -14.01 -10.02
N ASN A 48 4.24 -13.99 -9.35
CA ASN A 48 3.78 -12.80 -8.64
C ASN A 48 4.74 -12.40 -7.50
N ARG A 49 5.33 -13.37 -6.80
CA ARG A 49 6.29 -13.12 -5.73
C ARG A 49 7.58 -12.52 -6.30
N ALA A 50 8.07 -13.06 -7.42
CA ALA A 50 9.24 -12.52 -8.13
C ALA A 50 8.98 -11.09 -8.63
N LEU A 51 7.83 -10.85 -9.27
CA LEU A 51 7.41 -9.54 -9.76
C LEU A 51 7.33 -8.50 -8.63
N LEU A 52 6.69 -8.83 -7.51
CA LEU A 52 6.60 -7.91 -6.36
C LEU A 52 7.97 -7.61 -5.75
N ARG A 53 8.88 -8.59 -5.69
CA ARG A 53 10.26 -8.36 -5.22
C ARG A 53 11.01 -7.42 -6.13
N GLN A 54 10.93 -7.63 -7.44
CA GLN A 54 11.56 -6.78 -8.44
C GLN A 54 10.98 -5.36 -8.39
N TRP A 55 9.66 -5.22 -8.35
CA TRP A 55 9.01 -3.91 -8.27
C TRP A 55 9.39 -3.14 -7.02
N ARG A 56 9.49 -3.80 -5.85
CA ARG A 56 9.98 -3.15 -4.62
C ARG A 56 11.41 -2.63 -4.77
N LYS A 57 12.30 -3.42 -5.39
CA LYS A 57 13.69 -3.01 -5.65
C LYS A 57 13.74 -1.77 -6.55
N GLU A 58 13.02 -1.78 -7.65
CA GLU A 58 12.93 -0.65 -8.59
C GLU A 58 12.32 0.58 -7.93
N PHE A 59 11.21 0.40 -7.20
CA PHE A 59 10.55 1.48 -6.48
C PHE A 59 11.51 2.15 -5.49
N LEU A 60 12.24 1.38 -4.68
CA LEU A 60 13.21 1.92 -3.74
C LEU A 60 14.36 2.65 -4.44
N ALA A 61 14.91 2.07 -5.51
CA ALA A 61 16.01 2.62 -6.28
C ALA A 61 15.66 3.89 -7.08
N TYR A 62 14.37 4.15 -7.32
CA TYR A 62 13.95 5.32 -8.09
C TYR A 62 14.40 6.65 -7.43
N PRO A 63 14.97 7.62 -8.15
CA PRO A 63 15.58 8.80 -7.52
C PRO A 63 14.58 9.79 -6.91
N SER A 64 13.29 9.71 -7.28
CA SER A 64 12.27 10.67 -6.85
C SER A 64 11.21 10.04 -5.94
N GLY A 65 10.31 10.88 -5.41
CA GLY A 65 9.19 10.43 -4.57
C GLY A 65 9.58 10.13 -3.13
N CYS A 66 10.68 10.68 -2.62
CA CYS A 66 11.18 10.44 -1.26
C CYS A 66 10.11 10.64 -0.19
N GLN A 67 9.27 11.68 -0.32
CA GLN A 67 8.14 11.92 0.58
C GLN A 67 7.16 10.74 0.59
N TYR A 68 6.70 10.29 -0.59
CA TYR A 68 5.78 9.16 -0.69
C TYR A 68 6.41 7.87 -0.13
N LYS A 69 7.69 7.62 -0.44
CA LYS A 69 8.44 6.45 0.03
C LYS A 69 8.63 6.41 1.53
N GLY A 70 8.80 7.57 2.17
CA GLY A 70 9.01 7.68 3.61
C GLY A 70 7.73 7.49 4.43
N LEU A 71 6.56 7.71 3.82
CA LEU A 71 5.27 7.73 4.52
C LEU A 71 4.39 6.53 4.24
N PHE A 72 4.50 5.93 3.05
CA PHE A 72 3.55 4.92 2.59
C PHE A 72 4.22 3.56 2.40
N PRO A 73 3.45 2.46 2.61
CA PRO A 73 3.99 1.12 2.45
C PRO A 73 4.48 0.88 1.03
N TYR A 74 5.40 -0.08 0.93
CA TYR A 74 5.92 -0.57 -0.34
C TYR A 74 4.80 -0.94 -1.31
N PRO A 75 5.09 -0.90 -2.62
CA PRO A 75 4.16 -1.37 -3.63
C PRO A 75 3.52 -2.71 -3.27
N SER A 76 2.19 -2.69 -3.26
CA SER A 76 1.34 -3.77 -2.79
C SER A 76 0.30 -4.09 -3.85
N LYS A 77 -0.30 -5.28 -3.79
CA LYS A 77 -1.42 -5.62 -4.68
C LYS A 77 -2.70 -4.83 -4.37
N ARG A 78 -2.81 -4.30 -3.16
CA ARG A 78 -3.93 -3.49 -2.69
C ARG A 78 -3.66 -2.03 -2.96
N THR A 79 -4.69 -1.32 -3.40
CA THR A 79 -4.69 0.13 -3.52
C THR A 79 -4.75 0.78 -2.14
N TRP A 80 -4.29 2.03 -2.01
CA TRP A 80 -4.36 2.74 -0.73
C TRP A 80 -5.79 2.97 -0.23
N PHE A 81 -6.77 2.98 -1.14
CA PHE A 81 -8.19 3.12 -0.82
C PHE A 81 -8.91 1.77 -0.64
N ASP A 82 -8.16 0.66 -0.60
CA ASP A 82 -8.72 -0.66 -0.27
C ASP A 82 -9.25 -0.63 1.17
N GLY A 83 -10.57 -0.75 1.34
CA GLY A 83 -11.24 -0.63 2.65
C GLY A 83 -11.94 0.71 2.93
N ILE A 84 -11.83 1.71 2.03
CA ILE A 84 -12.68 2.91 2.13
C ILE A 84 -14.11 2.52 1.75
N THR A 85 -15.01 2.59 2.73
CA THR A 85 -16.43 2.26 2.55
C THR A 85 -17.24 3.50 2.14
N GLY A 86 -18.35 3.27 1.41
CA GLY A 86 -19.24 4.33 0.94
C GLY A 86 -18.83 4.97 -0.40
N THR A 87 -19.71 5.85 -0.90
CA THR A 87 -19.51 6.53 -2.19
C THR A 87 -18.81 7.87 -1.98
N ASN A 88 -17.52 7.93 -2.27
CA ASN A 88 -16.77 9.18 -2.28
C ASN A 88 -16.69 9.73 -3.71
N PRO A 89 -16.79 11.06 -3.91
CA PRO A 89 -16.66 11.65 -5.23
C PRO A 89 -15.23 11.47 -5.76
N LYS A 90 -15.06 11.43 -7.09
CA LYS A 90 -13.74 11.37 -7.75
C LYS A 90 -12.77 12.46 -7.26
N ALA A 91 -13.30 13.61 -6.88
CA ALA A 91 -12.53 14.73 -6.32
C ALA A 91 -11.81 14.35 -5.02
N PHE A 92 -12.43 13.56 -4.14
CA PHE A 92 -11.82 13.09 -2.89
C PHE A 92 -10.54 12.30 -3.16
N PHE A 93 -10.64 11.23 -3.96
CA PHE A 93 -9.48 10.37 -4.29
C PHE A 93 -8.36 11.15 -4.98
N LYS A 94 -8.72 12.09 -5.86
CA LYS A 94 -7.77 12.97 -6.54
C LYS A 94 -7.03 13.89 -5.56
N THR A 95 -7.74 14.48 -4.60
CA THR A 95 -7.16 15.35 -3.58
C THR A 95 -6.22 14.56 -2.67
N ILE A 96 -6.67 13.42 -2.13
CA ILE A 96 -5.84 12.58 -1.26
C ILE A 96 -4.60 12.05 -2.01
N THR A 97 -4.76 11.59 -3.25
CA THR A 97 -3.60 11.12 -4.05
C THR A 97 -2.57 12.24 -4.25
N ARG A 98 -3.01 13.47 -4.51
CA ARG A 98 -2.10 14.62 -4.66
C ARG A 98 -1.41 15.00 -3.35
N LEU A 99 -2.11 14.88 -2.22
CA LEU A 99 -1.52 15.09 -0.90
C LEU A 99 -0.44 14.03 -0.62
N ARG A 100 -0.78 12.74 -0.78
CA ARG A 100 0.15 11.62 -0.59
C ARG A 100 1.39 11.72 -1.47
N THR A 101 1.24 12.17 -2.71
CA THR A 101 2.34 12.26 -3.68
C THR A 101 3.07 13.60 -3.70
N GLY A 102 2.64 14.60 -2.91
CA GLY A 102 3.23 15.94 -2.90
C GLY A 102 2.92 16.79 -4.15
N HIS A 103 1.96 16.39 -4.99
CA HIS A 103 1.56 17.07 -6.23
C HIS A 103 0.28 17.91 -6.06
N CYS A 104 0.13 18.55 -4.90
CA CYS A 104 -0.97 19.48 -4.67
C CYS A 104 -0.80 20.72 -5.54
N LYS A 105 -1.90 21.20 -6.15
CA LYS A 105 -1.89 22.40 -7.01
C LYS A 105 -1.84 23.70 -6.19
N THR A 106 -0.91 23.79 -5.25
CA THR A 106 -0.68 24.99 -4.46
C THR A 106 0.23 25.96 -5.21
N ASN A 107 0.20 27.24 -4.86
CA ASN A 107 1.04 28.27 -5.46
C ASN A 107 2.53 27.98 -5.24
N LEU A 108 2.92 27.43 -4.09
CA LEU A 108 4.29 26.94 -3.88
C LEU A 108 4.69 25.85 -4.90
N TYR A 109 3.80 24.89 -5.17
CA TYR A 109 4.06 23.86 -6.18
C TYR A 109 4.10 24.42 -7.60
N LEU A 110 3.20 25.35 -7.93
CA LEU A 110 3.14 26.00 -9.24
C LEU A 110 4.35 26.92 -9.49
N HIS A 111 4.84 27.61 -8.47
CA HIS A 111 6.07 28.41 -8.50
C HIS A 111 7.30 27.52 -8.76
N LYS A 112 7.37 26.33 -8.14
CA LYS A 112 8.46 25.37 -8.40
C LYS A 112 8.50 24.90 -9.87
N ILE A 113 7.35 24.80 -10.54
CA ILE A 113 7.27 24.42 -11.96
C ILE A 113 7.57 25.61 -12.87
N ASN A 114 7.01 26.78 -12.54
CA ASN A 114 7.21 28.01 -13.28
C ASN A 114 7.40 29.16 -12.29
N PRO A 115 8.63 29.66 -12.12
CA PRO A 115 8.96 30.74 -11.18
C PRO A 115 8.26 32.08 -11.46
N ALA A 116 7.61 32.25 -12.62
CA ALA A 116 6.80 33.43 -12.88
C ALA A 116 5.49 33.47 -12.05
N ASN A 117 5.05 32.33 -11.52
CA ASN A 117 3.92 32.27 -10.59
C ASN A 117 4.36 32.75 -9.20
N SER A 118 3.49 33.41 -8.44
CA SER A 118 3.75 33.68 -7.03
C SER A 118 3.73 32.40 -6.19
N SER A 119 4.60 32.28 -5.18
CA SER A 119 4.54 31.20 -4.18
C SER A 119 3.57 31.51 -3.05
N LEU A 120 3.13 32.76 -2.89
CA LEU A 120 2.29 33.21 -1.77
C LEU A 120 0.90 32.56 -1.78
N CYS A 121 0.33 32.37 -0.59
CA CYS A 121 -1.02 31.89 -0.39
C CYS A 121 -2.04 32.76 -1.11
N ARG A 122 -2.86 32.16 -1.98
CA ARG A 122 -3.86 32.91 -2.76
C ARG A 122 -5.01 33.47 -1.92
N ASN A 123 -5.14 33.00 -0.68
CA ASN A 123 -6.23 33.36 0.22
C ASN A 123 -5.80 34.40 1.26
N CYS A 124 -4.64 34.21 1.92
CA CYS A 124 -4.19 35.11 2.99
C CYS A 124 -3.00 35.98 2.61
N SER A 125 -2.23 35.63 1.57
CA SER A 125 -1.02 36.34 1.13
C SER A 125 0.09 36.51 2.19
N LEU A 126 0.03 35.82 3.33
CA LEU A 126 0.97 35.99 4.45
C LEU A 126 2.26 35.19 4.30
N THR A 127 2.18 34.00 3.71
CA THR A 127 3.31 33.06 3.56
C THR A 127 3.10 32.20 2.31
N GLU A 128 4.06 31.32 2.01
CA GLU A 128 3.99 30.40 0.89
C GLU A 128 2.81 29.44 1.00
N GLU A 129 2.15 29.17 -0.12
CA GLU A 129 1.02 28.26 -0.17
C GLU A 129 1.50 26.80 -0.18
N SER A 130 1.81 26.25 0.98
CA SER A 130 2.06 24.82 1.14
C SER A 130 0.78 24.07 1.55
N PRO A 131 0.70 22.73 1.37
CA PRO A 131 -0.37 21.93 1.96
C PRO A 131 -0.46 22.09 3.49
N GLU A 132 0.69 22.15 4.16
CA GLU A 132 0.80 22.44 5.61
C GLU A 132 0.09 23.75 5.93
N HIS A 133 0.43 24.81 5.20
CA HIS A 133 -0.16 26.12 5.41
C HIS A 133 -1.67 26.08 5.23
N ILE A 134 -2.18 25.53 4.13
CA ILE A 134 -3.62 25.45 3.87
C ILE A 134 -4.34 24.68 4.99
N ILE A 135 -3.83 23.49 5.33
CA ILE A 135 -4.51 22.56 6.23
C ILE A 135 -4.40 23.01 7.70
N LEU A 136 -3.25 23.55 8.13
CA LEU A 136 -2.91 23.69 9.55
C LEU A 136 -2.69 25.13 10.02
N GLU A 137 -2.41 26.08 9.13
CA GLU A 137 -1.96 27.42 9.55
C GLU A 137 -2.85 28.56 9.02
N CYS A 138 -3.28 28.49 7.76
CA CYS A 138 -3.94 29.57 7.03
C CYS A 138 -5.14 30.15 7.79
N PRO A 139 -5.14 31.45 8.14
CA PRO A 139 -6.21 32.03 8.96
C PRO A 139 -7.57 32.01 8.26
N ILE A 140 -7.58 32.11 6.93
CA ILE A 140 -8.82 32.07 6.12
C ILE A 140 -9.53 30.72 6.25
N HIS A 141 -8.78 29.63 6.44
CA HIS A 141 -9.32 28.28 6.53
C HIS A 141 -9.53 27.80 7.97
N HIS A 142 -9.46 28.68 8.97
CA HIS A 142 -9.53 28.31 10.39
C HIS A 142 -10.79 27.50 10.74
N ALA A 143 -11.98 27.96 10.34
CA ALA A 143 -13.23 27.25 10.63
C ALA A 143 -13.29 25.88 9.94
N ALA A 144 -12.87 25.79 8.67
CA ALA A 144 -12.83 24.53 7.92
C ALA A 144 -11.81 23.55 8.51
N ARG A 145 -10.69 24.04 9.04
CA ARG A 145 -9.68 23.23 9.73
C ARG A 145 -10.24 22.59 10.98
N LEU A 146 -11.00 23.32 11.80
CA LEU A 146 -11.60 22.73 13.01
C LEU A 146 -12.52 21.56 12.66
N LEU A 147 -13.38 21.72 11.65
CA LEU A 147 -14.24 20.64 11.15
C LEU A 147 -13.46 19.46 10.56
N LEU A 148 -12.34 19.74 9.89
CA LEU A 148 -11.48 18.70 9.31
C LEU A 148 -10.75 17.89 10.39
N LEU A 149 -10.28 18.55 11.45
CA LEU A 149 -9.41 17.95 12.47
C LEU A 149 -10.19 17.34 13.64
N GLU A 150 -11.44 17.72 13.88
CA GLU A 150 -12.29 17.17 14.93
C GLU A 150 -12.35 15.62 14.89
N PRO A 151 -12.58 14.95 13.74
CA PRO A 151 -12.59 13.49 13.69
C PRO A 151 -11.19 12.86 13.88
N CYS A 152 -10.13 13.64 13.65
CA CYS A 152 -8.74 13.19 13.72
C CYS A 152 -8.16 13.22 15.13
N GLU A 153 -8.79 13.92 16.09
CA GLU A 153 -8.24 14.12 17.44
C GLU A 153 -7.90 12.83 18.19
N ASN A 154 -8.67 11.77 17.93
CA ASN A 154 -8.48 10.45 18.56
C ASN A 154 -7.95 9.38 17.59
N ARG A 155 -7.64 9.75 16.35
CA ARG A 155 -7.22 8.82 15.30
C ARG A 155 -5.77 9.05 14.90
N ALA A 156 -5.38 10.31 14.70
CA ALA A 156 -4.07 10.69 14.21
C ALA A 156 -3.09 11.12 15.31
N ALA A 157 -1.81 10.80 15.08
CA ALA A 157 -0.73 11.15 16.00
C ALA A 157 -0.49 12.66 16.05
N ARG A 158 -0.31 13.19 17.27
CA ARG A 158 0.09 14.60 17.51
C ARG A 158 1.62 14.73 17.59
N PRO A 159 2.20 15.89 17.22
CA PRO A 159 1.54 17.07 16.65
C PRO A 159 1.07 16.82 15.21
N PHE A 160 -0.08 17.40 14.85
CA PHE A 160 -0.60 17.30 13.49
C PHE A 160 0.34 18.00 12.50
N ASN A 161 0.61 17.29 11.43
CA ASN A 161 1.26 17.72 10.20
C ASN A 161 0.65 16.88 9.04
N PRO A 162 0.75 17.31 7.77
CA PRO A 162 0.23 16.59 6.61
C PRO A 162 0.67 15.13 6.58
N ASN A 163 1.89 14.82 7.04
CA ASN A 163 2.36 13.43 7.07
C ASN A 163 1.61 12.61 8.12
N SER A 164 1.46 13.11 9.35
CA SER A 164 0.69 12.44 10.41
C SER A 164 -0.79 12.26 10.05
N LEU A 165 -1.38 13.21 9.32
CA LEU A 165 -2.77 13.15 8.88
C LEU A 165 -2.99 12.20 7.71
N LEU A 166 -1.93 11.89 6.95
CA LEU A 166 -2.00 11.01 5.79
C LEU A 166 -1.47 9.59 6.08
N ALA A 167 -0.76 9.39 7.18
CA ALA A 167 -0.08 8.14 7.51
C ALA A 167 -1.03 6.97 7.84
N GLU A 168 -2.31 7.25 8.05
CA GLU A 168 -3.39 6.25 8.25
C GLU A 168 -3.96 5.69 6.94
#